data_AF-A0A6L2PD00-F1
#
_entry.id   AF-A0A6L2PD00-F1
#
_cell.length_a   1.000
_cell.length_b   1.000
_cell.length_c   1.000
_cell.angle_alpha   90.00
_cell.angle_beta   90.00
_cell.angle_gamma   90.00
#
_symmetry.space_group_name_H-M   'P 1'
#
loop_
_entity.id
_entity.type
_entity.pdbx_description
1 polymer ?
#
loop_
_entity_poly.entity_id
_entity_poly.type
_entity_poly.pdbx_seq_one_letter_code
_entity_poly.pdbx_strand_id
1 'polypeptide(L)'
;RTVENVSALNGGQQLVYKQVMLAVKSDRAVSKLFFLDGPGGTGKSFLLDKILATVCLEGKIALAVASSGITAVLQMGGRTAHTRFKLSLDLTSTSTCNISEQSSSAELLRQTSLIVWDEAPMVHRFVPEAVHRLLRSLMRKDLPFGGKVMLLAGDFRRILPVGPRTTDSQIISASLKKSQLWQHFEVLCINHKHEGAYISESRQCCRDSRIYGIPLEGCLVDSLYGDTERRFMEPNYFAQRMILTPINGAAQEINEEVIQKLPGDIQEYLLIDAVEKQENMEHGIYPAEFLNMLTISGMPTRKLCLKVGTLIILRRNISGKQGLCSGTSLKVCRLAPNSIDAIIMMGNQRGKKVFIPRITLISHDSGLPLQLCRRHYTVQVAFAMMINKAQGQSVHYLGFYLPQHVFAHGQLYVALSRVTSRSSRRLLLQEEDHQEKIAFALRMLSVRK
;
A
#
# COMPACT_ATOMS: atom_id res chain seq x y z
N ARG A 1 9.72 -23.53 7.51
CA ARG A 1 9.32 -22.85 8.77
C ARG A 1 7.80 -22.60 8.89
N THR A 2 6.92 -23.23 8.10
CA THR A 2 5.50 -22.79 8.02
C THR A 2 4.45 -23.91 8.08
N VAL A 3 4.85 -25.16 8.29
CA VAL A 3 4.00 -26.35 8.12
C VAL A 3 3.18 -26.73 9.37
N GLU A 4 3.56 -26.31 10.58
CA GLU A 4 3.02 -26.93 11.81
C GLU A 4 1.75 -26.33 12.43
N ASN A 5 1.07 -25.34 11.85
CA ASN A 5 0.08 -24.57 12.62
C ASN A 5 -1.19 -24.17 11.85
N VAL A 6 -1.93 -25.13 11.29
CA VAL A 6 -3.37 -24.91 11.01
C VAL A 6 -4.14 -24.76 12.35
N SER A 7 -3.64 -25.41 13.39
CA SER A 7 -4.09 -25.28 14.80
C SER A 7 -4.00 -23.85 15.34
N ALA A 8 -3.12 -22.99 14.80
CA ALA A 8 -3.00 -21.59 15.23
C ALA A 8 -4.07 -20.66 14.64
N LEU A 9 -4.91 -21.14 13.71
CA LEU A 9 -6.03 -20.37 13.20
C LEU A 9 -7.13 -20.30 14.25
N ASN A 10 -7.73 -19.13 14.45
CA ASN A 10 -8.91 -19.00 15.29
C ASN A 10 -10.15 -19.64 14.62
N GLY A 11 -11.25 -19.83 15.36
CA GLY A 11 -12.44 -20.52 14.86
C GLY A 11 -13.03 -19.93 13.56
N GLY A 12 -13.07 -18.61 13.44
CA GLY A 12 -13.53 -17.93 12.22
C GLY A 12 -12.59 -18.16 11.03
N GLN A 13 -11.28 -18.05 11.26
CA GLN A 13 -10.26 -18.35 10.26
C GLN A 13 -10.27 -19.82 9.82
N GLN A 14 -10.52 -20.75 10.75
CA GLN A 14 -10.64 -22.19 10.44
C GLN A 14 -11.84 -22.49 9.54
N LEU A 15 -12.97 -21.80 9.72
CA LEU A 15 -14.15 -21.97 8.87
C LEU A 15 -13.84 -21.56 7.43
N VAL A 16 -13.27 -20.37 7.24
CA VAL A 16 -12.85 -19.86 5.93
C VAL A 16 -11.83 -20.80 5.28
N TYR A 17 -10.82 -21.22 6.05
CA TYR A 17 -9.82 -22.17 5.59
C TYR A 17 -10.46 -23.45 5.06
N LYS A 18 -11.38 -24.06 5.83
CA LYS A 18 -12.06 -25.30 5.42
C LYS A 18 -12.86 -25.12 4.13
N GLN A 19 -13.65 -24.05 4.01
CA GLN A 19 -14.45 -23.79 2.81
C GLN A 19 -13.58 -23.62 1.55
N VAL A 20 -12.52 -22.81 1.64
CA VAL A 20 -11.62 -22.58 0.50
C VAL A 20 -10.88 -23.87 0.13
N MET A 21 -10.37 -24.62 1.10
CA MET A 21 -9.67 -25.88 0.83
C MET A 21 -10.59 -26.94 0.22
N LEU A 22 -11.87 -26.99 0.61
CA LEU A 22 -12.87 -27.85 -0.03
C LEU A 22 -13.07 -27.46 -1.50
N ALA A 23 -13.16 -26.17 -1.82
CA ALA A 23 -13.29 -25.72 -3.21
C ALA A 23 -12.04 -26.02 -4.06
N VAL A 24 -10.84 -26.01 -3.47
CA VAL A 24 -9.58 -26.38 -4.16
C VAL A 24 -9.46 -27.89 -4.39
N LYS A 25 -10.10 -28.71 -3.56
CA LYS A 25 -10.07 -30.19 -3.67
C LYS A 25 -11.23 -30.76 -4.50
N SER A 26 -12.35 -30.05 -4.57
CA SER A 26 -13.56 -30.53 -5.22
C SER A 26 -13.66 -30.06 -6.68
N ASP A 27 -13.90 -31.01 -7.58
CA ASP A 27 -14.30 -30.70 -8.96
C ASP A 27 -15.81 -30.43 -9.10
N ARG A 28 -16.60 -30.67 -8.05
CA ARG A 28 -18.06 -30.45 -8.06
C ARG A 28 -18.41 -28.96 -7.95
N ALA A 29 -19.70 -28.65 -8.19
CA ALA A 29 -20.31 -27.31 -8.12
C ALA A 29 -20.40 -26.76 -6.67
N VAL A 30 -19.28 -26.69 -5.97
CA VAL A 30 -19.12 -25.87 -4.76
C VAL A 30 -18.77 -24.45 -5.22
N SER A 31 -19.15 -23.43 -4.44
CA SER A 31 -18.70 -22.06 -4.69
C SER A 31 -17.18 -22.03 -4.87
N LYS A 32 -16.71 -21.38 -5.94
CA LYS A 32 -15.28 -21.23 -6.24
C LYS A 32 -14.80 -19.79 -6.06
N LEU A 33 -15.70 -18.87 -5.77
CA LEU A 33 -15.37 -17.45 -5.61
C LEU A 33 -15.72 -17.00 -4.20
N PHE A 34 -14.71 -16.58 -3.46
CA PHE A 34 -14.84 -16.14 -2.08
C PHE A 34 -14.31 -14.72 -1.93
N PHE A 35 -15.02 -13.91 -1.16
CA PHE A 35 -14.54 -12.62 -0.69
C PHE A 35 -14.40 -12.64 0.82
N LEU A 36 -13.17 -12.54 1.31
CA LEU A 36 -12.84 -12.49 2.71
C LEU A 36 -12.91 -11.03 3.21
N ASP A 37 -14.01 -10.69 3.89
CA ASP A 37 -14.11 -9.43 4.62
C ASP A 37 -13.52 -9.55 6.02
N GLY A 38 -12.76 -8.52 6.40
CA GLY A 38 -12.33 -8.38 7.77
C GLY A 38 -11.73 -7.00 8.03
N PRO A 39 -11.93 -6.43 9.23
CA PRO A 39 -11.26 -5.20 9.63
C PRO A 39 -9.72 -5.29 9.56
N GLY A 40 -9.05 -4.14 9.60
CA GLY A 40 -7.61 -4.09 9.88
C GLY A 40 -7.24 -4.87 11.15
N GLY A 41 -6.12 -5.60 11.12
CA GLY A 41 -5.61 -6.32 12.29
C GLY A 41 -6.25 -7.68 12.58
N THR A 42 -7.25 -8.16 11.83
CA THR A 42 -7.90 -9.47 12.09
C THR A 42 -7.13 -10.71 11.61
N GLY A 43 -5.88 -10.54 11.20
CA GLY A 43 -5.05 -11.65 10.70
C GLY A 43 -5.46 -12.18 9.32
N LYS A 44 -6.12 -11.38 8.48
CA LYS A 44 -6.44 -11.76 7.08
C LYS A 44 -5.22 -12.27 6.34
N SER A 45 -4.14 -11.47 6.26
CA SER A 45 -2.94 -11.86 5.52
C SER A 45 -2.28 -13.12 6.09
N PHE A 46 -2.34 -13.33 7.42
CA PHE A 46 -1.88 -14.58 8.03
C PHE A 46 -2.68 -15.80 7.56
N LEU A 47 -4.02 -15.70 7.49
CA LEU A 47 -4.87 -16.75 6.93
C LEU A 47 -4.58 -17.00 5.44
N LEU A 48 -4.44 -15.93 4.65
CA LEU A 48 -4.12 -16.04 3.22
C LEU A 48 -2.80 -16.77 2.99
N ASP A 49 -1.74 -16.41 3.72
CA ASP A 49 -0.42 -17.04 3.63
C ASP A 49 -0.49 -18.53 4.01
N LYS A 50 -1.32 -18.89 4.99
CA LYS A 50 -1.54 -20.29 5.39
C LYS A 50 -2.25 -21.11 4.33
N ILE A 51 -3.30 -20.57 3.71
CA ILE A 51 -4.00 -21.23 2.60
C ILE A 51 -3.05 -21.42 1.41
N LEU A 52 -2.32 -20.37 1.02
CA LEU A 52 -1.32 -20.42 -0.04
C LEU A 52 -0.28 -21.52 0.22
N ALA A 53 0.31 -21.55 1.42
CA ALA A 53 1.31 -22.54 1.80
C ALA A 53 0.75 -23.98 1.75
N THR A 54 -0.48 -24.18 2.22
CA THR A 54 -1.12 -25.51 2.25
C THR A 54 -1.32 -26.05 0.84
N VAL A 55 -1.87 -25.25 -0.08
CA VAL A 55 -2.10 -25.68 -1.47
C VAL A 55 -0.78 -26.02 -2.16
N CYS A 56 0.28 -25.23 -1.94
CA CYS A 56 1.61 -25.53 -2.47
C CYS A 56 2.21 -26.82 -1.89
N LEU A 57 1.98 -27.12 -0.61
CA LEU A 57 2.44 -28.37 0.03
C LEU A 57 1.71 -29.61 -0.51
N GLU A 58 0.46 -29.45 -0.96
CA GLU A 58 -0.29 -30.50 -1.65
C GLU A 58 0.16 -30.70 -3.12
N GLY A 59 1.27 -30.06 -3.55
CA GLY A 59 1.81 -30.18 -4.90
C GLY A 59 1.03 -29.40 -5.97
N LYS A 60 0.05 -28.57 -5.57
CA LYS A 60 -0.75 -27.73 -6.47
C LYS A 60 -0.16 -26.33 -6.59
N ILE A 61 -0.48 -25.63 -7.68
CA ILE A 61 -0.02 -24.26 -7.89
C ILE A 61 -1.02 -23.27 -7.29
N ALA A 62 -0.56 -22.47 -6.33
CA ALA A 62 -1.31 -21.34 -5.78
C ALA A 62 -0.60 -20.01 -6.09
N LEU A 63 -1.36 -19.02 -6.53
CA LEU A 63 -0.83 -17.70 -6.88
C LEU A 63 -1.22 -16.64 -5.86
N ALA A 64 -0.21 -16.03 -5.25
CA ALA A 64 -0.36 -14.82 -4.45
C ALA A 64 -0.37 -13.58 -5.35
N VAL A 65 -1.46 -12.82 -5.26
CA VAL A 65 -1.72 -11.57 -5.97
C VAL A 65 -2.03 -10.48 -4.95
N ALA A 66 -1.55 -9.27 -5.20
CA ALA A 66 -1.94 -8.11 -4.40
C ALA A 66 -2.26 -6.90 -5.26
N SER A 67 -3.08 -5.99 -4.74
CA SER A 67 -3.37 -4.73 -5.41
C SER A 67 -2.23 -3.72 -5.34
N SER A 68 -1.38 -3.79 -4.30
CA SER A 68 -0.27 -2.87 -4.08
C SER A 68 1.10 -3.58 -4.06
N GLY A 69 2.16 -2.84 -4.40
CA GLY A 69 3.53 -3.35 -4.37
C GLY A 69 4.00 -3.76 -2.96
N ILE A 70 3.63 -2.98 -1.94
CA ILE A 70 3.93 -3.29 -0.53
C ILE A 70 3.32 -4.64 -0.14
N THR A 71 2.03 -4.81 -0.38
CA THR A 71 1.30 -6.04 -0.03
C THR A 71 1.91 -7.25 -0.75
N ALA A 72 2.28 -7.10 -2.03
CA ALA A 72 2.94 -8.16 -2.79
C ALA A 72 4.30 -8.58 -2.18
N VAL A 73 5.07 -7.65 -1.62
CA VAL A 73 6.38 -7.96 -0.97
C VAL A 73 6.20 -8.66 0.37
N LEU A 74 5.10 -8.39 1.07
CA LEU A 74 4.78 -9.03 2.36
C LEU A 74 4.31 -10.47 2.19
N GLN A 75 3.58 -10.77 1.11
CA GLN A 75 3.08 -12.12 0.83
C GLN A 75 4.15 -13.05 0.26
N MET A 76 4.08 -14.32 0.61
CA MET A 76 5.00 -15.32 0.05
C MET A 76 4.76 -15.52 -1.45
N GLY A 77 5.78 -15.24 -2.26
CA GLY A 77 5.69 -15.33 -3.73
C GLY A 77 4.76 -14.31 -4.38
N GLY A 78 4.39 -13.25 -3.64
CA GLY A 78 3.43 -12.24 -4.07
C GLY A 78 3.90 -11.45 -5.29
N ARG A 79 2.94 -11.13 -6.17
CA ARG A 79 3.11 -10.18 -7.27
C ARG A 79 1.91 -9.25 -7.31
N THR A 80 2.09 -8.03 -7.80
CA THR A 80 0.94 -7.14 -8.01
C THR A 80 0.04 -7.71 -9.11
N ALA A 81 -1.26 -7.45 -9.07
CA ALA A 81 -2.19 -7.85 -10.13
C ALA A 81 -1.70 -7.39 -11.51
N HIS A 82 -1.25 -6.14 -11.60
CA HIS A 82 -0.70 -5.56 -12.83
C HIS A 82 0.47 -6.36 -13.39
N THR A 83 1.41 -6.78 -12.54
CA THR A 83 2.58 -7.57 -13.00
C THR A 83 2.25 -9.03 -13.23
N ARG A 84 1.34 -9.62 -12.45
CA ARG A 84 0.93 -11.02 -12.59
C ARG A 84 0.17 -11.26 -13.90
N PHE A 85 -0.76 -10.36 -14.21
CA PHE A 85 -1.67 -10.50 -15.33
C PHE A 85 -1.30 -9.63 -16.53
N LYS A 86 -0.21 -8.84 -16.47
CA LYS A 86 0.18 -7.90 -17.54
C LYS A 86 -0.97 -6.97 -17.94
N LEU A 87 -1.60 -6.35 -16.95
CA LEU A 87 -2.69 -5.41 -17.17
C LEU A 87 -2.15 -4.11 -17.77
N SER A 88 -2.88 -3.54 -18.72
CA SER A 88 -2.68 -2.16 -19.18
C SER A 88 -2.99 -1.17 -18.05
N LEU A 89 -2.38 0.02 -18.10
CA LEU A 89 -2.67 1.10 -17.14
C LEU A 89 -4.04 1.72 -17.42
N ASP A 90 -4.40 1.86 -18.70
CA ASP A 90 -5.69 2.39 -19.14
C ASP A 90 -6.66 1.24 -19.42
N LEU A 91 -7.46 0.90 -18.40
CA LEU A 91 -8.47 -0.15 -18.50
C LEU A 91 -9.85 0.45 -18.72
N THR A 92 -10.58 -0.12 -19.66
CA THR A 92 -11.99 0.14 -19.92
C THR A 92 -12.83 -1.09 -19.54
N SER A 93 -14.16 -0.97 -19.68
CA SER A 93 -15.09 -2.07 -19.43
C SER A 93 -14.86 -3.29 -20.33
N THR A 94 -14.21 -3.13 -21.48
CA THR A 94 -13.95 -4.20 -22.46
C THR A 94 -12.50 -4.68 -22.46
N SER A 95 -11.58 -3.99 -21.77
CA SER A 95 -10.16 -4.34 -21.75
C SER A 95 -9.90 -5.76 -21.26
N THR A 96 -8.89 -6.42 -21.82
CA THR A 96 -8.35 -7.69 -21.34
C THR A 96 -6.90 -7.51 -20.87
N CYS A 97 -6.29 -8.60 -20.45
CA CYS A 97 -4.90 -8.67 -20.02
C CYS A 97 -3.95 -8.98 -21.20
N ASN A 98 -2.74 -8.43 -21.20
CA ASN A 98 -1.77 -8.60 -22.29
C ASN A 98 -0.95 -9.90 -22.14
N ILE A 99 -1.62 -11.04 -22.12
CA ILE A 99 -1.01 -12.38 -22.03
C ILE A 99 -1.39 -13.18 -23.28
N SER A 100 -0.40 -13.54 -24.09
CA SER A 100 -0.57 -14.47 -25.22
C SER A 100 -0.87 -15.89 -24.72
N GLU A 101 -1.79 -16.59 -25.38
CA GLU A 101 -2.22 -17.96 -25.04
C GLU A 101 -1.08 -18.97 -25.02
N GLN A 102 -0.02 -18.75 -25.81
CA GLN A 102 1.14 -19.64 -25.94
C GLN A 102 2.27 -19.28 -24.96
N SER A 103 2.10 -18.24 -24.14
CA SER A 103 3.14 -17.81 -23.22
C SER A 103 3.25 -18.72 -22.00
N SER A 104 4.44 -18.77 -21.39
CA SER A 104 4.66 -19.47 -20.10
C SER A 104 3.78 -18.92 -18.98
N SER A 105 3.41 -17.63 -19.03
CA SER A 105 2.42 -17.03 -18.13
C SER A 105 1.03 -17.63 -18.29
N ALA A 106 0.58 -17.87 -19.52
CA ALA A 106 -0.70 -18.53 -19.78
C ALA A 106 -0.69 -19.98 -19.27
N GLU A 107 0.42 -20.71 -19.49
CA GLU A 107 0.56 -22.08 -19.00
C GLU A 107 0.50 -22.16 -17.47
N LEU A 108 1.20 -21.26 -16.78
CA LEU A 108 1.12 -21.14 -15.33
C LEU A 108 -0.33 -20.89 -14.85
N LEU A 109 -1.08 -20.01 -15.53
CA LEU A 109 -2.47 -19.74 -15.19
C LEU A 109 -3.37 -20.95 -15.44
N ARG A 110 -3.13 -21.74 -16.49
CA ARG A 110 -3.86 -22.98 -16.76
C ARG A 110 -3.65 -24.02 -15.66
N GLN A 111 -2.44 -24.17 -15.17
CA GLN A 111 -2.10 -25.14 -14.12
C GLN A 111 -2.46 -24.65 -12.69
N THR A 112 -2.72 -23.35 -12.50
CA THR A 112 -3.05 -22.78 -11.19
C THR A 112 -4.36 -23.33 -10.64
N SER A 113 -4.36 -23.81 -9.40
CA SER A 113 -5.57 -24.30 -8.71
C SER A 113 -6.26 -23.22 -7.85
N LEU A 114 -5.48 -22.28 -7.30
CA LEU A 114 -5.97 -21.21 -6.42
C LEU A 114 -5.30 -19.88 -6.76
N ILE A 115 -6.10 -18.81 -6.82
CA ILE A 115 -5.60 -17.43 -6.88
C ILE A 115 -6.08 -16.69 -5.64
N VAL A 116 -5.15 -16.24 -4.82
CA VAL A 116 -5.41 -15.40 -3.65
C VAL A 116 -5.08 -13.96 -3.99
N TRP A 117 -6.00 -13.04 -3.77
CA TRP A 117 -5.82 -11.62 -4.07
C TRP A 117 -6.06 -10.75 -2.83
N ASP A 118 -4.99 -10.19 -2.29
CA ASP A 118 -5.05 -9.31 -1.11
C ASP A 118 -5.20 -7.83 -1.47
N GLU A 119 -5.89 -7.09 -0.60
CA GLU A 119 -6.33 -5.71 -0.80
C GLU A 119 -7.14 -5.50 -2.09
N ALA A 120 -7.97 -6.47 -2.48
CA ALA A 120 -8.77 -6.41 -3.71
C ALA A 120 -9.66 -5.14 -3.85
N PRO A 121 -10.24 -4.57 -2.77
CA PRO A 121 -11.02 -3.32 -2.87
C PRO A 121 -10.22 -2.08 -3.29
N MET A 122 -8.89 -2.12 -3.29
CA MET A 122 -8.05 -0.96 -3.66
C MET A 122 -7.95 -0.72 -5.17
N VAL A 123 -8.45 -1.63 -6.02
CA VAL A 123 -8.40 -1.49 -7.48
C VAL A 123 -9.77 -1.20 -8.07
N HIS A 124 -9.78 -0.50 -9.21
CA HIS A 124 -10.99 -0.27 -10.00
C HIS A 124 -11.61 -1.60 -10.45
N ARG A 125 -12.94 -1.70 -10.50
CA ARG A 125 -13.68 -2.92 -10.89
C ARG A 125 -13.27 -3.52 -12.24
N PHE A 126 -12.80 -2.69 -13.17
CA PHE A 126 -12.31 -3.14 -14.48
C PHE A 126 -11.08 -4.04 -14.38
N VAL A 127 -10.29 -3.94 -13.30
CA VAL A 127 -9.11 -4.76 -13.07
C VAL A 127 -9.49 -6.25 -12.89
N PRO A 128 -10.33 -6.64 -11.92
CA PRO A 128 -10.79 -8.03 -11.81
C PRO A 128 -11.67 -8.48 -12.99
N GLU A 129 -12.41 -7.58 -13.64
CA GLU A 129 -13.18 -7.90 -14.85
C GLU A 129 -12.29 -8.27 -16.05
N ALA A 130 -11.17 -7.56 -16.25
CA ALA A 130 -10.19 -7.90 -17.26
C ALA A 130 -9.52 -9.26 -16.98
N VAL A 131 -9.23 -9.56 -15.70
CA VAL A 131 -8.71 -10.87 -15.29
C VAL A 131 -9.75 -11.97 -15.51
N HIS A 132 -11.03 -11.71 -15.25
CA HIS A 132 -12.11 -12.64 -15.54
C HIS A 132 -12.18 -12.98 -17.04
N ARG A 133 -12.14 -11.97 -17.92
CA ARG A 133 -12.14 -12.17 -19.37
C ARG A 133 -10.94 -12.99 -19.84
N LEU A 134 -9.75 -12.67 -19.34
CA LEU A 134 -8.53 -13.44 -19.62
C LEU A 134 -8.70 -14.92 -19.23
N LEU A 135 -9.11 -15.19 -17.99
CA LEU A 135 -9.19 -16.57 -17.51
C LEU A 135 -10.28 -17.38 -18.21
N ARG A 136 -11.41 -16.76 -18.58
CA ARG A 136 -12.42 -17.41 -19.43
C ARG A 136 -11.85 -17.85 -20.77
N SER A 137 -11.12 -16.97 -21.44
CA SER A 137 -10.46 -17.26 -22.73
C SER A 137 -9.40 -18.36 -22.56
N LEU A 138 -8.46 -18.22 -21.61
CA LEU A 138 -7.38 -19.17 -21.41
C LEU A 138 -7.85 -20.58 -21.03
N MET A 139 -8.93 -20.67 -20.25
CA MET A 139 -9.51 -21.93 -19.79
C MET A 139 -10.54 -22.51 -20.76
N ARG A 140 -11.00 -21.72 -21.75
CA ARG A 140 -12.09 -22.06 -22.68
C ARG A 140 -13.36 -22.56 -21.96
N LYS A 141 -13.70 -21.90 -20.86
CA LYS A 141 -14.87 -22.19 -20.02
C LYS A 141 -15.70 -20.94 -19.83
N ASP A 142 -17.00 -21.03 -20.11
CA ASP A 142 -17.97 -19.99 -19.77
C ASP A 142 -18.38 -20.08 -18.29
N LEU A 143 -17.36 -19.98 -17.43
CA LEU A 143 -17.52 -19.94 -15.99
C LEU A 143 -16.81 -18.68 -15.47
N PRO A 144 -17.28 -18.08 -14.36
CA PRO A 144 -16.55 -17.01 -13.71
C PRO A 144 -15.08 -17.34 -13.50
N PHE A 145 -14.19 -16.47 -14.00
CA PHE A 145 -12.74 -16.64 -13.95
C PHE A 145 -12.25 -17.98 -14.54
N GLY A 146 -12.93 -18.51 -15.56
CA GLY A 146 -12.57 -19.79 -16.19
C GLY A 146 -12.71 -21.00 -15.26
N GLY A 147 -13.50 -20.88 -14.18
CA GLY A 147 -13.70 -21.93 -13.18
C GLY A 147 -12.56 -22.07 -12.17
N LYS A 148 -11.65 -21.09 -12.10
CA LYS A 148 -10.59 -21.04 -11.08
C LYS A 148 -11.16 -20.74 -9.70
N VAL A 149 -10.50 -21.27 -8.67
CA VAL A 149 -10.81 -20.88 -7.29
C VAL A 149 -10.17 -19.52 -7.01
N MET A 150 -11.01 -18.53 -6.70
CA MET A 150 -10.62 -17.17 -6.39
C MET A 150 -10.92 -16.88 -4.93
N LEU A 151 -9.91 -16.46 -4.17
CA LEU A 151 -10.06 -15.91 -2.83
C LEU A 151 -9.61 -14.46 -2.84
N LEU A 152 -10.57 -13.54 -3.01
CA LEU A 152 -10.32 -12.12 -2.83
C LEU A 152 -10.37 -11.79 -1.34
N ALA A 153 -9.54 -10.87 -0.89
CA ALA A 153 -9.54 -10.41 0.49
C ALA A 153 -9.39 -8.90 0.54
N GLY A 154 -10.00 -8.30 1.55
CA GLY A 154 -9.84 -6.86 1.76
C GLY A 154 -10.73 -6.31 2.84
N ASP A 155 -10.85 -4.99 2.81
CA ASP A 155 -11.59 -4.23 3.79
C ASP A 155 -12.17 -2.99 3.13
N PHE A 156 -13.47 -3.02 2.82
CA PHE A 156 -14.15 -1.89 2.17
C PHE A 156 -14.28 -0.66 3.06
N ARG A 157 -13.96 -0.76 4.36
CA ARG A 157 -13.90 0.39 5.29
C ARG A 157 -12.64 1.24 5.07
N ARG A 158 -11.68 0.75 4.29
CA ARG A 158 -10.46 1.47 3.92
C ARG A 158 -10.69 2.38 2.72
N ILE A 159 -9.64 3.11 2.35
CA ILE A 159 -9.69 4.01 1.19
C ILE A 159 -9.86 3.16 -0.08
N LEU A 160 -10.86 3.55 -0.88
CA LEU A 160 -11.24 2.96 -2.15
C LEU A 160 -10.35 3.48 -3.30
N PRO A 161 -10.48 2.96 -4.54
CA PRO A 161 -9.72 3.46 -5.67
C PRO A 161 -10.11 4.92 -5.92
N VAL A 162 -9.17 5.85 -5.75
CA VAL A 162 -9.38 7.29 -5.95
C VAL A 162 -8.56 7.77 -7.14
N GLY A 163 -9.18 8.60 -7.98
CA GLY A 163 -8.54 9.26 -9.11
C GLY A 163 -8.48 10.78 -8.92
N PRO A 164 -7.72 11.50 -9.76
CA PRO A 164 -7.74 12.96 -9.75
C PRO A 164 -9.17 13.47 -9.99
N ARG A 165 -9.66 14.35 -9.09
CA ARG A 165 -10.97 15.02 -9.20
C ARG A 165 -12.18 14.05 -9.26
N THR A 166 -12.05 12.82 -8.77
CA THR A 166 -13.17 11.87 -8.76
C THR A 166 -14.21 12.24 -7.70
N THR A 167 -15.48 12.24 -8.07
CA THR A 167 -16.60 12.43 -7.15
C THR A 167 -16.91 11.13 -6.37
N ASP A 168 -17.64 11.24 -5.25
CA ASP A 168 -18.07 10.07 -4.47
C ASP A 168 -18.86 9.06 -5.31
N SER A 169 -19.72 9.54 -6.22
CA SER A 169 -20.48 8.68 -7.14
C SER A 169 -19.56 7.88 -8.06
N GLN A 170 -18.50 8.51 -8.58
CA GLN A 170 -17.50 7.85 -9.41
C GLN A 170 -16.67 6.83 -8.61
N ILE A 171 -16.33 7.12 -7.35
CA ILE A 171 -15.63 6.18 -6.47
C ILE A 171 -16.51 4.94 -6.20
N ILE A 172 -17.80 5.14 -5.96
CA ILE A 172 -18.75 4.05 -5.75
C ILE A 172 -18.90 3.22 -7.01
N SER A 173 -19.07 3.84 -8.19
CA SER A 173 -19.22 3.14 -9.47
C SER A 173 -17.96 2.37 -9.88
N ALA A 174 -16.79 2.84 -9.46
CA ALA A 174 -15.49 2.19 -9.62
C ALA A 174 -15.28 0.98 -8.69
N SER A 175 -16.06 0.86 -7.61
CA SER A 175 -15.86 -0.17 -6.58
C SER A 175 -16.15 -1.58 -7.09
N LEU A 176 -15.41 -2.56 -6.55
CA LEU A 176 -15.63 -3.99 -6.81
C LEU A 176 -17.09 -4.43 -6.57
N LYS A 177 -17.79 -3.84 -5.59
CA LYS A 177 -19.21 -4.14 -5.32
C LYS A 177 -20.15 -3.74 -6.47
N LYS A 178 -19.72 -2.86 -7.37
CA LYS A 178 -20.47 -2.46 -8.57
C LYS A 178 -20.07 -3.26 -9.81
N SER A 179 -19.19 -4.25 -9.68
CA SER A 179 -18.93 -5.21 -10.75
C SER A 179 -20.07 -6.22 -10.83
N GLN A 180 -20.40 -6.65 -12.05
CA GLN A 180 -21.32 -7.79 -12.27
C GLN A 180 -20.78 -9.09 -11.65
N LEU A 181 -19.46 -9.18 -11.44
CA LEU A 181 -18.84 -10.34 -10.82
C LEU A 181 -19.18 -10.47 -9.32
N TRP A 182 -19.55 -9.38 -8.66
CA TRP A 182 -19.77 -9.36 -7.21
C TRP A 182 -20.85 -10.34 -6.75
N GLN A 183 -21.91 -10.50 -7.54
CA GLN A 183 -23.02 -11.41 -7.23
C GLN A 183 -22.59 -12.89 -7.15
N HIS A 184 -21.44 -13.24 -7.74
CA HIS A 184 -20.92 -14.61 -7.73
C HIS A 184 -20.00 -14.89 -6.53
N PHE A 185 -19.62 -13.87 -5.74
CA PHE A 185 -18.74 -14.04 -4.59
C PHE A 185 -19.52 -14.40 -3.33
N GLU A 186 -19.12 -15.50 -2.69
CA GLU A 186 -19.53 -15.81 -1.32
C GLU A 186 -18.72 -14.95 -0.35
N VAL A 187 -19.39 -14.11 0.45
CA VAL A 187 -18.73 -13.23 1.41
C VAL A 187 -18.49 -13.95 2.72
N LEU A 188 -17.23 -14.09 3.10
CA LEU A 188 -16.77 -14.75 4.31
C LEU A 188 -16.21 -13.73 5.30
N CYS A 189 -16.69 -13.74 6.55
CA CYS A 189 -16.27 -12.79 7.57
C CYS A 189 -15.44 -13.49 8.66
N ILE A 190 -14.23 -13.02 8.95
CA ILE A 190 -13.35 -13.65 9.97
C ILE A 190 -13.88 -13.48 11.40
N ASN A 191 -14.65 -12.42 11.67
CA ASN A 191 -15.17 -12.11 13.00
C ASN A 191 -16.66 -11.75 12.95
N HIS A 192 -17.54 -12.67 13.34
CA HIS A 192 -18.96 -12.35 13.59
C HIS A 192 -19.18 -11.46 14.83
N LYS A 193 -18.16 -11.23 15.67
CA LYS A 193 -18.31 -10.58 17.00
C LYS A 193 -17.71 -9.17 17.16
N HIS A 194 -17.06 -8.58 16.16
CA HIS A 194 -16.21 -7.38 16.40
C HIS A 194 -16.44 -6.17 15.50
N GLU A 195 -17.54 -6.09 14.73
CA GLU A 195 -17.96 -4.77 14.19
C GLU A 195 -18.30 -3.81 15.32
N GLY A 196 -19.01 -4.30 16.34
CA GLY A 196 -19.32 -3.54 17.54
C GLY A 196 -18.12 -3.26 18.44
N ALA A 197 -17.05 -4.07 18.38
CA ALA A 197 -15.93 -3.96 19.31
C ALA A 197 -14.87 -2.94 18.89
N TYR A 198 -14.49 -2.85 17.62
CA TYR A 198 -13.58 -1.76 17.19
C TYR A 198 -14.26 -0.39 17.31
N ILE A 199 -15.58 -0.36 17.07
CA ILE A 199 -16.42 0.81 17.25
C ILE A 199 -16.67 1.10 18.74
N SER A 200 -16.87 0.09 19.59
CA SER A 200 -17.00 0.30 21.05
C SER A 200 -15.66 0.66 21.67
N GLU A 201 -14.55 0.13 21.16
CA GLU A 201 -13.20 0.46 21.61
C GLU A 201 -12.79 1.88 21.22
N SER A 202 -13.24 2.35 20.05
CA SER A 202 -13.13 3.76 19.66
C SER A 202 -14.12 4.63 20.45
N ARG A 203 -15.35 4.18 20.75
CA ARG A 203 -16.31 4.87 21.63
C ARG A 203 -15.83 4.96 23.09
N GLN A 204 -15.17 3.92 23.62
CA GLN A 204 -14.57 3.89 24.96
C GLN A 204 -13.33 4.79 25.00
N CYS A 205 -12.51 4.78 23.93
CA CYS A 205 -11.41 5.73 23.74
C CYS A 205 -11.87 7.19 23.78
N CYS A 206 -13.09 7.48 23.32
CA CYS A 206 -13.67 8.83 23.34
C CYS A 206 -14.29 9.24 24.68
N ARG A 207 -14.56 8.29 25.61
CA ARG A 207 -15.07 8.60 26.96
C ARG A 207 -13.95 8.88 27.95
N ASP A 208 -12.77 8.31 27.74
CA ASP A 208 -11.57 8.68 28.48
C ASP A 208 -10.93 9.91 27.82
N SER A 209 -11.25 11.09 28.33
CA SER A 209 -10.56 12.37 28.02
C SER A 209 -9.05 12.35 28.32
N ARG A 210 -8.51 11.20 28.78
CA ARG A 210 -7.08 10.96 29.07
C ARG A 210 -6.32 10.29 27.93
N ILE A 211 -6.99 9.83 26.87
CA ILE A 211 -6.32 9.20 25.70
C ILE A 211 -5.88 10.25 24.66
N TYR A 212 -6.38 11.48 24.80
CA TYR A 212 -6.07 12.63 23.95
C TYR A 212 -5.36 13.70 24.79
N GLY A 213 -4.08 13.49 25.11
CA GLY A 213 -3.36 14.45 25.94
C GLY A 213 -1.88 14.12 26.08
N ILE A 214 -1.10 14.40 25.06
CA ILE A 214 0.23 14.97 25.32
C ILE A 214 -0.03 16.47 25.50
N PRO A 215 0.56 17.12 26.53
CA PRO A 215 0.41 18.56 26.71
C PRO A 215 0.69 19.30 25.41
N LEU A 216 -0.12 20.32 25.12
CA LEU A 216 0.05 21.28 24.01
C LEU A 216 1.39 22.05 24.05
N GLU A 217 2.28 21.74 25.00
CA GLU A 217 3.54 22.44 25.24
C GLU A 217 4.75 21.82 24.52
N GLY A 218 4.57 20.93 23.53
CA GLY A 218 5.70 20.31 22.82
C GLY A 218 5.48 20.01 21.34
N CYS A 219 6.55 20.12 20.53
CA CYS A 219 6.52 19.77 19.12
C CYS A 219 6.27 18.26 18.93
N LEU A 220 5.34 17.89 18.02
CA LEU A 220 5.03 16.50 17.67
C LEU A 220 6.29 15.70 17.31
N VAL A 221 7.21 16.34 16.58
CA VAL A 221 8.48 15.75 16.19
C VAL A 221 9.31 15.40 17.41
N ASP A 222 9.42 16.28 18.40
CA ASP A 222 10.18 16.01 19.63
C ASP A 222 9.54 14.90 20.46
N SER A 223 8.20 14.83 20.48
CA SER A 223 7.50 13.78 21.19
C SER A 223 7.77 12.36 20.64
N LEU A 224 8.04 12.22 19.33
CA LEU A 224 8.26 10.92 18.67
C LEU A 224 9.71 10.64 18.36
N TYR A 225 10.47 11.69 18.04
CA TYR A 225 11.84 11.64 17.55
C TYR A 225 12.81 12.50 18.40
N GLY A 226 12.42 12.96 19.59
CA GLY A 226 13.28 13.80 20.46
C GLY A 226 14.57 13.11 20.91
N ASP A 227 14.56 11.79 21.15
CA ASP A 227 15.75 11.01 21.54
C ASP A 227 16.68 10.67 20.35
N THR A 228 16.68 11.47 19.28
CA THR A 228 17.38 11.18 18.01
C THR A 228 18.87 10.91 18.19
N GLU A 229 19.58 11.70 18.99
CA GLU A 229 21.03 11.52 19.19
C GLU A 229 21.36 10.23 19.95
N ARG A 230 20.65 9.97 21.07
CA ARG A 230 20.92 8.82 21.94
C ARG A 230 20.55 7.49 21.30
N ARG A 231 19.49 7.48 20.50
CA ARG A 231 18.92 6.26 19.89
C ARG A 231 19.19 6.16 18.39
N PHE A 232 20.04 7.02 17.84
CA PHE A 232 20.39 7.03 16.41
C PHE A 232 20.87 5.66 15.91
N MET A 233 21.68 5.00 16.75
CA MET A 233 22.27 3.69 16.48
C MET A 233 21.28 2.54 16.64
N GLU A 234 20.12 2.76 17.27
CA GLU A 234 19.09 1.72 17.39
C GLU A 234 18.45 1.45 16.01
N PRO A 235 18.56 0.24 15.45
CA PRO A 235 18.08 -0.05 14.10
C PRO A 235 16.57 0.14 13.95
N ASN A 236 15.82 -0.16 15.01
CA ASN A 236 14.36 -0.21 14.98
C ASN A 236 13.68 1.04 15.52
N TYR A 237 14.41 1.96 16.15
CA TYR A 237 13.83 3.14 16.79
C TYR A 237 12.97 3.94 15.79
N PHE A 238 13.57 4.33 14.67
CA PHE A 238 12.85 5.07 13.63
C PHE A 238 11.81 4.21 12.91
N ALA A 239 12.11 2.94 12.63
CA ALA A 239 11.23 2.08 11.81
C ALA A 239 9.92 1.72 12.51
N GLN A 240 9.86 1.84 13.82
CA GLN A 240 8.68 1.57 14.63
C GLN A 240 7.78 2.80 14.81
N ARG A 241 8.20 3.97 14.33
CA ARG A 241 7.54 5.28 14.49
C ARG A 241 7.10 5.82 13.15
N MET A 242 5.98 6.52 13.13
CA MET A 242 5.49 7.20 11.93
C MET A 242 4.58 8.35 12.30
N ILE A 243 4.64 9.44 11.54
CA ILE A 243 3.66 10.52 11.61
C ILE A 243 2.75 10.47 10.38
N LEU A 244 1.44 10.57 10.58
CA LEU A 244 0.44 10.59 9.52
C LEU A 244 -0.25 11.93 9.40
N THR A 245 -0.47 12.35 8.16
CA THR A 245 -1.16 13.60 7.83
C THR A 245 -2.06 13.43 6.60
N PRO A 246 -3.12 14.25 6.41
CA PRO A 246 -3.98 14.17 5.24
C PRO A 246 -3.30 14.67 3.96
N ILE A 247 -2.30 15.56 4.04
CA ILE A 247 -1.72 16.25 2.88
C ILE A 247 -0.21 16.04 2.75
N ASN A 248 0.28 16.10 1.51
CA ASN A 248 1.70 15.85 1.23
C ASN A 248 2.63 16.98 1.70
N GLY A 249 2.18 18.25 1.63
CA GLY A 249 2.99 19.41 2.05
C GLY A 249 3.38 19.33 3.53
N ALA A 250 2.39 19.12 4.40
CA ALA A 250 2.61 18.89 5.82
C ALA A 250 3.55 17.69 6.12
N ALA A 251 3.43 16.61 5.35
CA ALA A 251 4.35 15.47 5.51
C ALA A 251 5.78 15.86 5.16
N GLN A 252 5.95 16.71 4.14
CA GLN A 252 7.26 17.17 3.71
C GLN A 252 7.90 18.10 4.76
N GLU A 253 7.16 19.07 5.27
CA GLU A 253 7.62 19.98 6.34
C GLU A 253 8.11 19.21 7.57
N ILE A 254 7.34 18.23 8.04
CA ILE A 254 7.72 17.38 9.18
C ILE A 254 8.97 16.55 8.87
N ASN A 255 9.06 15.99 7.65
CA ASN A 255 10.23 15.22 7.26
C ASN A 255 11.50 16.09 7.21
N GLU A 256 11.39 17.34 6.76
CA GLU A 256 12.48 18.32 6.75
C GLU A 256 12.93 18.69 8.18
N GLU A 257 11.97 18.94 9.08
CA GLU A 257 12.26 19.19 10.50
C GLU A 257 13.00 18.01 11.15
N VAL A 258 12.54 16.77 10.92
CA VAL A 258 13.20 15.58 11.46
C VAL A 258 14.62 15.42 10.91
N ILE A 259 14.85 15.71 9.62
CA ILE A 259 16.20 15.62 9.03
C ILE A 259 17.15 16.63 9.66
N GLN A 260 16.70 17.84 9.95
CA GLN A 260 17.54 18.86 10.59
C GLN A 260 18.00 18.40 11.97
N LYS A 261 17.13 17.71 12.72
CA LYS A 261 17.41 17.16 14.05
C LYS A 261 18.27 15.88 14.05
N LEU A 262 18.39 15.17 12.92
CA LEU A 262 19.23 13.98 12.85
C LEU A 262 20.72 14.34 12.91
N PRO A 263 21.57 13.54 13.58
CA PRO A 263 23.01 13.74 13.58
C PRO A 263 23.63 13.46 12.21
N GLY A 264 24.79 14.04 11.96
CA GLY A 264 25.58 13.87 10.73
C GLY A 264 25.32 14.92 9.65
N ASP A 265 26.13 14.84 8.59
CA ASP A 265 26.12 15.81 7.50
C ASP A 265 25.00 15.56 6.50
N ILE A 266 24.42 16.65 5.99
CA ILE A 266 23.41 16.59 4.93
C ILE A 266 24.13 16.32 3.60
N GLN A 267 23.80 15.19 2.96
CA GLN A 267 24.10 14.99 1.55
C GLN A 267 22.94 15.50 0.70
N GLU A 268 23.27 16.34 -0.27
CA GLU A 268 22.30 16.86 -1.22
C GLU A 268 22.44 16.13 -2.57
N TYR A 269 21.29 15.73 -3.12
CA TYR A 269 21.19 15.23 -4.49
C TYR A 269 20.28 16.14 -5.29
N LEU A 270 20.81 16.66 -6.39
CA LEU A 270 20.09 17.48 -7.34
C LEU A 270 19.62 16.63 -8.53
N LEU A 271 18.44 16.99 -9.05
CA LEU A 271 17.94 16.39 -10.28
C LEU A 271 18.75 16.79 -11.50
N ILE A 272 18.66 15.95 -12.52
CA ILE A 272 19.22 16.20 -13.84
C ILE A 272 18.04 16.12 -14.80
N ASP A 273 17.63 17.26 -15.33
CA ASP A 273 16.56 17.37 -16.32
C ASP A 273 17.14 17.47 -17.74
N ALA A 274 16.50 16.79 -18.67
CA ALA A 274 16.80 16.81 -20.09
C ALA A 274 15.50 16.73 -20.89
N VAL A 275 15.53 17.12 -22.17
CA VAL A 275 14.42 16.92 -23.10
C VAL A 275 14.69 15.64 -23.90
N GLU A 276 13.66 14.81 -24.10
CA GLU A 276 13.77 13.66 -24.99
C GLU A 276 14.04 14.13 -26.43
N LYS A 277 15.05 13.57 -27.09
CA LYS A 277 15.39 13.95 -28.47
C LYS A 277 14.28 13.48 -29.40
N GLN A 278 13.49 14.40 -29.93
CA GLN A 278 12.64 14.15 -31.08
C GLN A 278 13.42 14.48 -32.35
N GLU A 279 13.27 13.66 -33.40
CA GLU A 279 14.06 13.76 -34.65
C GLU A 279 14.00 15.14 -35.32
N ASN A 280 13.01 15.97 -34.98
CA ASN A 280 12.76 17.30 -35.54
C ASN A 280 13.01 18.48 -34.56
N MET A 281 13.59 18.27 -33.37
CA MET A 281 13.87 19.37 -32.42
C MET A 281 15.35 19.76 -32.40
N GLU A 282 15.63 21.04 -32.66
CA GLU A 282 16.96 21.64 -32.49
C GLU A 282 17.44 21.53 -31.02
N HIS A 283 18.74 21.33 -30.84
CA HIS A 283 19.35 21.27 -29.51
C HIS A 283 19.24 22.64 -28.81
N GLY A 284 18.73 22.65 -27.56
CA GLY A 284 18.86 23.81 -26.68
C GLY A 284 17.69 24.80 -26.64
N ILE A 285 16.49 24.45 -27.13
CA ILE A 285 15.31 25.35 -27.14
C ILE A 285 14.87 25.77 -25.71
N TYR A 286 15.18 24.96 -24.69
CA TYR A 286 14.74 25.20 -23.31
C TYR A 286 15.92 25.36 -22.33
N PRO A 287 16.01 26.49 -21.61
CA PRO A 287 17.01 26.67 -20.56
C PRO A 287 16.85 25.66 -19.42
N ALA A 288 17.97 25.26 -18.79
CA ALA A 288 17.95 24.33 -17.68
C ALA A 288 17.15 24.88 -16.49
N GLU A 289 17.14 26.19 -16.26
CA GLU A 289 16.34 26.82 -15.21
C GLU A 289 14.85 26.61 -15.43
N PHE A 290 14.38 26.72 -16.69
CA PHE A 290 12.98 26.50 -17.05
C PHE A 290 12.57 25.05 -16.81
N LEU A 291 13.38 24.09 -17.27
CA LEU A 291 13.11 22.66 -17.06
C LEU A 291 13.06 22.31 -15.56
N ASN A 292 13.98 22.88 -14.77
CA ASN A 292 14.07 22.68 -13.33
C ASN A 292 12.88 23.28 -12.55
N MET A 293 12.12 24.21 -13.15
CA MET A 293 10.90 24.78 -12.55
C MET A 293 9.66 23.92 -12.79
N LEU A 294 9.68 22.98 -13.75
CA LEU A 294 8.53 22.14 -14.05
C LEU A 294 8.29 21.10 -12.95
N THR A 295 7.19 21.27 -12.21
CA THR A 295 6.69 20.28 -11.24
C THR A 295 5.62 19.41 -11.89
N ILE A 296 5.99 18.21 -12.32
CA ILE A 296 5.06 17.22 -12.88
C ILE A 296 4.67 16.23 -11.78
N SER A 297 3.36 15.95 -11.65
CA SER A 297 2.85 14.98 -10.68
C SER A 297 3.50 13.60 -10.89
N GLY A 298 3.98 12.97 -9.82
CA GLY A 298 4.62 11.65 -9.88
C GLY A 298 6.09 11.66 -10.32
N MET A 299 6.67 12.85 -10.60
CA MET A 299 8.10 13.05 -10.78
C MET A 299 8.79 13.43 -9.46
N PRO A 300 10.07 13.09 -9.27
CA PRO A 300 10.89 13.54 -8.14
C PRO A 300 10.98 15.07 -8.07
N THR A 301 11.10 15.56 -6.85
CA THR A 301 11.32 16.97 -6.53
C THR A 301 12.73 17.41 -6.92
N ARG A 302 12.97 18.73 -6.93
CA ARG A 302 14.23 19.35 -7.37
C ARG A 302 15.46 18.90 -6.58
N LYS A 303 15.27 18.68 -5.28
CA LYS A 303 16.34 18.41 -4.32
C LYS A 303 15.91 17.28 -3.40
N LEU A 304 16.85 16.40 -3.07
CA LEU A 304 16.71 15.39 -2.04
C LEU A 304 17.86 15.56 -1.04
N CYS A 305 17.51 15.96 0.18
CA CYS A 305 18.43 16.05 1.31
C CYS A 305 18.32 14.78 2.14
N LEU A 306 19.44 14.12 2.42
CA LEU A 306 19.49 12.92 3.25
C LEU A 306 20.67 12.99 4.22
N LYS A 307 20.52 12.33 5.37
CA LYS A 307 21.62 11.99 6.28
C LYS A 307 21.76 10.48 6.36
N VAL A 308 22.92 10.01 6.82
CA VAL A 308 23.04 8.59 7.20
C VAL A 308 22.01 8.29 8.30
N GLY A 309 21.40 7.11 8.28
CA GLY A 309 20.35 6.74 9.22
C GLY A 309 18.94 7.22 8.87
N THR A 310 18.77 8.13 7.89
CA THR A 310 17.45 8.58 7.43
C THR A 310 16.59 7.41 6.95
N LEU A 311 15.31 7.40 7.33
CA LEU A 311 14.33 6.50 6.75
C LEU A 311 13.80 7.07 5.44
N ILE A 312 13.85 6.25 4.40
CA ILE A 312 13.34 6.58 3.08
C ILE A 312 12.36 5.51 2.60
N ILE A 313 11.46 5.89 1.71
CA ILE A 313 10.50 5.01 1.05
C ILE A 313 10.70 5.08 -0.45
N LEU A 314 10.70 3.93 -1.11
CA LEU A 314 10.74 3.87 -2.58
C LEU A 314 9.44 4.39 -3.16
N ARG A 315 9.52 5.23 -4.20
CA ARG A 315 8.36 5.78 -4.90
C ARG A 315 8.00 4.96 -6.14
N ARG A 316 8.96 4.21 -6.69
CA ARG A 316 8.76 3.35 -7.87
C ARG A 316 9.31 1.95 -7.63
N ASN A 317 8.82 1.01 -8.42
CA ASN A 317 9.34 -0.35 -8.45
C ASN A 317 10.70 -0.35 -9.15
N ILE A 318 11.72 -0.89 -8.49
CA ILE A 318 13.06 -1.11 -9.07
C ILE A 318 13.24 -2.60 -9.36
N SER A 319 13.03 -3.44 -8.33
CA SER A 319 13.16 -4.89 -8.46
C SER A 319 12.28 -5.61 -7.44
N GLY A 320 11.14 -6.12 -7.91
CA GLY A 320 10.21 -6.86 -7.05
C GLY A 320 10.83 -8.11 -6.43
N LYS A 321 11.70 -8.82 -7.16
CA LYS A 321 12.40 -10.02 -6.66
C LYS A 321 13.33 -9.70 -5.48
N GLN A 322 13.90 -8.49 -5.45
CA GLN A 322 14.79 -8.05 -4.37
C GLN A 322 14.04 -7.33 -3.24
N GLY A 323 12.70 -7.22 -3.33
CA GLY A 323 11.89 -6.47 -2.37
C GLY A 323 11.90 -4.95 -2.56
N LEU A 324 12.44 -4.45 -3.68
CA LEU A 324 12.53 -3.03 -4.00
C LEU A 324 11.32 -2.57 -4.83
N CYS A 325 10.19 -2.42 -4.15
CA CYS A 325 8.92 -1.97 -4.72
C CYS A 325 8.57 -0.57 -4.23
N SER A 326 7.64 0.09 -4.92
CA SER A 326 7.00 1.31 -4.42
C SER A 326 6.38 1.03 -3.05
N GLY A 327 6.75 1.86 -2.07
CA GLY A 327 6.34 1.73 -0.69
C GLY A 327 7.29 0.94 0.21
N THR A 328 8.35 0.32 -0.32
CA THR A 328 9.37 -0.34 0.51
C THR A 328 10.12 0.70 1.35
N SER A 329 10.08 0.52 2.67
CA SER A 329 10.82 1.32 3.65
C SER A 329 12.26 0.83 3.79
N LEU A 330 13.21 1.76 3.75
CA LEU A 330 14.65 1.55 3.78
C LEU A 330 15.31 2.48 4.81
N LYS A 331 16.37 2.01 5.48
CA LYS A 331 17.24 2.86 6.32
C LYS A 331 18.54 3.15 5.56
N VAL A 332 18.87 4.42 5.36
CA VAL A 332 20.11 4.85 4.73
C VAL A 332 21.30 4.43 5.58
N CYS A 333 22.29 3.78 4.97
CA CYS A 333 23.53 3.33 5.61
C CYS A 333 24.74 4.12 5.15
N ARG A 334 24.80 4.46 3.85
CA ARG A 334 25.87 5.26 3.26
C ARG A 334 25.32 6.10 2.13
N LEU A 335 25.82 7.32 2.01
CA LEU A 335 25.48 8.28 0.97
C LEU A 335 26.73 8.49 0.11
N ALA A 336 26.70 8.01 -1.13
CA ALA A 336 27.76 8.22 -2.11
C ALA A 336 27.28 9.19 -3.20
N PRO A 337 28.17 9.81 -3.99
CA PRO A 337 27.77 10.79 -5.02
C PRO A 337 26.72 10.24 -6.02
N ASN A 338 26.85 8.96 -6.36
CA ASN A 338 26.05 8.29 -7.40
C ASN A 338 25.32 7.01 -6.91
N SER A 339 25.32 6.72 -5.61
CA SER A 339 24.49 5.66 -5.03
C SER A 339 24.03 6.00 -3.62
N ILE A 340 22.87 5.45 -3.25
CA ILE A 340 22.41 5.41 -1.86
C ILE A 340 22.44 3.94 -1.42
N ASP A 341 23.23 3.64 -0.40
CA ASP A 341 23.32 2.30 0.17
C ASP A 341 22.35 2.24 1.36
N ALA A 342 21.44 1.28 1.35
CA ALA A 342 20.38 1.20 2.36
C ALA A 342 20.10 -0.24 2.79
N ILE A 343 19.39 -0.40 3.92
CA ILE A 343 18.92 -1.69 4.42
C ILE A 343 17.39 -1.72 4.36
N ILE A 344 16.83 -2.84 3.89
CA ILE A 344 15.38 -3.05 3.86
C ILE A 344 14.84 -3.21 5.28
N MET A 345 13.82 -2.42 5.65
CA MET A 345 13.25 -2.41 7.00
C MET A 345 12.01 -3.30 7.17
N MET A 346 11.49 -3.88 6.08
CA MET A 346 10.20 -4.58 6.06
C MET A 346 10.16 -5.82 5.17
N GLY A 347 9.16 -6.67 5.40
CA GLY A 347 8.89 -7.88 4.60
C GLY A 347 9.95 -8.97 4.70
N ASN A 348 9.86 -9.95 3.80
CA ASN A 348 10.70 -11.16 3.81
C ASN A 348 12.18 -10.87 3.52
N GLN A 349 12.49 -9.69 2.97
CA GLN A 349 13.86 -9.26 2.66
C GLN A 349 14.44 -8.30 3.70
N ARG A 350 13.78 -8.16 4.87
CA ARG A 350 14.24 -7.28 5.96
C ARG A 350 15.69 -7.61 6.37
N GLY A 351 16.49 -6.56 6.59
CA GLY A 351 17.91 -6.67 6.96
C GLY A 351 18.86 -6.76 5.77
N LYS A 352 18.36 -6.99 4.55
CA LYS A 352 19.19 -7.05 3.35
C LYS A 352 19.71 -5.66 2.96
N LYS A 353 21.02 -5.56 2.70
CA LYS A 353 21.67 -4.37 2.11
C LYS A 353 21.36 -4.29 0.62
N VAL A 354 21.05 -3.09 0.16
CA VAL A 354 20.65 -2.78 -1.22
C VAL A 354 21.26 -1.47 -1.68
N PHE A 355 21.41 -1.33 -3.01
CA PHE A 355 21.89 -0.12 -3.66
C PHE A 355 20.74 0.51 -4.43
N ILE A 356 20.50 1.80 -4.21
CA ILE A 356 19.49 2.56 -4.93
C ILE A 356 20.21 3.44 -5.97
N PRO A 357 20.02 3.18 -7.27
CA PRO A 357 20.58 4.01 -8.33
C PRO A 357 19.67 5.21 -8.66
N ARG A 358 20.22 6.20 -9.37
CA ARG A 358 19.41 7.21 -10.06
C ARG A 358 18.69 6.57 -11.25
N ILE A 359 17.41 6.87 -11.43
CA ILE A 359 16.59 6.37 -12.53
C ILE A 359 16.13 7.57 -13.36
N THR A 360 16.16 7.43 -14.69
CA THR A 360 15.59 8.41 -15.61
C THR A 360 14.10 8.13 -15.79
N LEU A 361 13.29 9.17 -15.66
CA LEU A 361 11.85 9.13 -15.82
C LEU A 361 11.48 10.02 -16.98
N ILE A 362 10.54 9.58 -17.80
CA ILE A 362 10.05 10.32 -18.96
C ILE A 362 8.62 10.74 -18.64
N SER A 363 8.29 12.02 -18.85
CA SER A 363 6.91 12.50 -18.72
C SER A 363 6.11 12.09 -19.95
N HIS A 364 5.13 11.21 -19.76
CA HIS A 364 4.09 10.94 -20.76
C HIS A 364 2.83 11.72 -20.37
N ASP A 365 2.18 12.39 -21.31
CA ASP A 365 0.92 13.13 -21.12
C ASP A 365 0.92 14.18 -20.01
N SER A 366 1.99 14.98 -19.88
CA SER A 366 2.03 16.09 -18.93
C SER A 366 1.24 17.34 -19.39
N GLY A 367 0.61 17.31 -20.57
CA GLY A 367 0.03 18.50 -21.21
C GLY A 367 1.07 19.54 -21.63
N LEU A 368 2.36 19.18 -21.54
CA LEU A 368 3.48 20.02 -21.94
C LEU A 368 3.80 19.76 -23.42
N PRO A 369 4.27 20.77 -24.16
CA PRO A 369 4.69 20.62 -25.56
C PRO A 369 5.97 19.79 -25.74
N LEU A 370 6.57 19.31 -24.64
CA LEU A 370 7.83 18.57 -24.61
C LEU A 370 7.75 17.35 -23.68
N GLN A 371 8.53 16.32 -23.99
CA GLN A 371 8.76 15.18 -23.11
C GLN A 371 9.99 15.42 -22.24
N LEU A 372 9.75 15.58 -20.94
CA LEU A 372 10.77 15.82 -19.92
C LEU A 372 11.38 14.49 -19.43
N CYS A 373 12.69 14.36 -19.59
CA CYS A 373 13.51 13.29 -19.03
C CYS A 373 14.14 13.75 -17.71
N ARG A 374 13.64 13.28 -16.58
CA ARG A 374 14.16 13.60 -15.24
C ARG A 374 14.93 12.44 -14.64
N ARG A 375 16.23 12.60 -14.41
CA ARG A 375 17.08 11.59 -13.76
C ARG A 375 17.32 11.95 -12.29
N HIS A 376 16.79 11.13 -11.38
CA HIS A 376 16.94 11.30 -9.95
C HIS A 376 16.75 9.97 -9.20
N TYR A 377 17.06 9.92 -7.90
CA TYR A 377 16.63 8.83 -7.03
C TYR A 377 15.10 8.87 -6.82
N THR A 378 14.43 7.73 -7.01
CA THR A 378 12.98 7.62 -6.84
C THR A 378 12.62 7.24 -5.40
N VAL A 379 13.11 8.03 -4.43
CA VAL A 379 12.88 7.84 -2.99
C VAL A 379 12.34 9.13 -2.37
N GLN A 380 11.70 9.00 -1.21
CA GLN A 380 11.25 10.12 -0.38
C GLN A 380 11.56 9.81 1.08
N VAL A 381 11.82 10.82 1.88
CA VAL A 381 11.97 10.70 3.34
C VAL A 381 10.65 10.21 3.95
N ALA A 382 10.73 9.36 4.98
CA ALA A 382 9.59 8.58 5.44
C ALA A 382 9.40 8.57 6.97
N PHE A 383 9.70 9.68 7.65
CA PHE A 383 9.33 9.89 9.07
C PHE A 383 7.86 10.31 9.22
N ALA A 384 7.37 11.07 8.24
CA ALA A 384 5.98 11.44 8.05
C ALA A 384 5.49 11.06 6.65
N MET A 385 4.22 10.69 6.54
CA MET A 385 3.59 10.41 5.24
C MET A 385 2.08 10.69 5.24
N MET A 386 1.51 10.74 4.04
CA MET A 386 0.06 10.83 3.90
C MET A 386 -0.64 9.57 4.40
N ILE A 387 -1.80 9.74 5.05
CA ILE A 387 -2.66 8.65 5.51
C ILE A 387 -2.94 7.63 4.39
N ASN A 388 -3.21 8.11 3.17
CA ASN A 388 -3.49 7.26 2.01
C ASN A 388 -2.31 6.35 1.63
N LYS A 389 -1.08 6.79 1.91
CA LYS A 389 0.15 6.04 1.61
C LYS A 389 0.50 5.02 2.69
N ALA A 390 -0.01 5.20 3.91
CA ALA A 390 0.20 4.28 5.02
C ALA A 390 -0.72 3.05 5.00
N GLN A 391 -1.67 2.97 4.05
CA GLN A 391 -2.56 1.83 3.92
C GLN A 391 -1.77 0.54 3.66
N GLY A 392 -2.06 -0.49 4.44
CA GLY A 392 -1.34 -1.78 4.42
C GLY A 392 -0.10 -1.85 5.32
N GLN A 393 0.34 -0.75 5.93
CA GLN A 393 1.47 -0.74 6.88
C GLN A 393 1.00 -0.86 8.33
N SER A 394 1.87 -1.34 9.21
CA SER A 394 1.65 -1.38 10.67
C SER A 394 2.85 -0.81 11.37
N VAL A 395 2.61 0.01 12.38
CA VAL A 395 3.67 0.65 13.19
C VAL A 395 3.33 0.52 14.67
N HIS A 396 4.36 0.58 15.50
CA HIS A 396 4.16 0.54 16.95
C HIS A 396 3.73 1.91 17.46
N TYR A 397 4.48 2.95 17.14
CA TYR A 397 4.23 4.31 17.58
C TYR A 397 3.72 5.16 16.42
N LEU A 398 2.61 5.85 16.63
CA LEU A 398 1.99 6.69 15.62
C LEU A 398 1.71 8.08 16.15
N GLY A 399 2.18 9.07 15.41
CA GLY A 399 1.79 10.46 15.50
C GLY A 399 0.73 10.80 14.46
N PHE A 400 -0.17 11.70 14.81
CA PHE A 400 -1.09 12.31 13.87
C PHE A 400 -0.82 13.79 13.79
N TYR A 401 -0.77 14.31 12.58
CA TYR A 401 -0.67 15.74 12.31
C TYR A 401 -1.74 16.11 11.31
N LEU A 402 -2.78 16.78 11.78
CA LEU A 402 -3.97 17.12 11.00
C LEU A 402 -4.09 18.64 10.88
N PRO A 403 -3.26 19.31 10.04
CA PRO A 403 -3.35 20.76 9.83
C PRO A 403 -4.63 21.15 9.06
N GLN A 404 -5.34 20.15 8.53
CA GLN A 404 -6.65 20.28 7.92
C GLN A 404 -7.46 18.99 8.15
N HIS A 405 -8.75 19.04 7.86
CA HIS A 405 -9.62 17.88 7.98
C HIS A 405 -9.25 16.75 7.01
N VAL A 406 -9.50 15.52 7.45
CA VAL A 406 -9.56 14.35 6.56
C VAL A 406 -10.72 14.54 5.59
N PHE A 407 -10.49 14.24 4.32
CA PHE A 407 -11.40 14.62 3.23
C PHE A 407 -11.87 13.42 2.40
N ALA A 408 -11.30 12.23 2.60
CA ALA A 408 -11.68 11.03 1.85
C ALA A 408 -12.21 9.91 2.75
N HIS A 409 -13.12 9.12 2.18
CA HIS A 409 -13.70 7.96 2.84
C HIS A 409 -12.63 6.99 3.34
N GLY A 410 -12.79 6.51 4.57
CA GLY A 410 -11.89 5.52 5.17
C GLY A 410 -10.53 6.06 5.60
N GLN A 411 -10.18 7.34 5.38
CA GLN A 411 -8.89 7.90 5.78
C GLN A 411 -8.64 7.78 7.28
N LEU A 412 -9.57 8.26 8.10
CA LEU A 412 -9.43 8.20 9.56
C LEU A 412 -9.37 6.74 10.05
N TYR A 413 -10.18 5.86 9.46
CA TYR A 413 -10.16 4.43 9.75
C TYR A 413 -8.81 3.79 9.42
N VAL A 414 -8.27 4.08 8.23
CA VAL A 414 -6.94 3.60 7.82
C VAL A 414 -5.89 4.08 8.81
N ALA A 415 -5.89 5.36 9.14
CA ALA A 415 -4.89 5.95 10.02
C ALA A 415 -4.92 5.33 11.43
N LEU A 416 -6.11 5.18 12.03
CA LEU A 416 -6.26 4.58 13.37
C LEU A 416 -5.98 3.07 13.39
N SER A 417 -6.21 2.38 12.28
CA SER A 417 -5.94 0.94 12.17
C SER A 417 -4.47 0.60 11.97
N ARG A 418 -3.55 1.58 11.88
CA ARG A 418 -2.10 1.32 11.71
C ARG A 418 -1.41 0.87 13.00
N VAL A 419 -2.01 1.11 14.16
CA VAL A 419 -1.43 0.78 15.48
C VAL A 419 -2.23 -0.31 16.17
N THR A 420 -1.50 -1.35 16.60
CA THR A 420 -2.05 -2.55 17.24
C THR A 420 -2.31 -2.40 18.74
N SER A 421 -1.58 -1.53 19.45
CA SER A 421 -1.73 -1.30 20.90
C SER A 421 -2.21 0.11 21.25
N ARG A 422 -3.16 0.22 22.18
CA ARG A 422 -3.66 1.51 22.69
C ARG A 422 -2.57 2.37 23.35
N SER A 423 -1.64 1.74 24.06
CA SER A 423 -0.54 2.41 24.78
C SER A 423 0.53 3.03 23.88
N SER A 424 0.46 2.76 22.57
CA SER A 424 1.44 3.22 21.59
C SER A 424 0.91 4.30 20.65
N ARG A 425 -0.35 4.75 20.85
CA ARG A 425 -0.95 5.87 20.11
C ARG A 425 -0.57 7.18 20.78
N ARG A 426 0.11 8.07 20.05
CA ARG A 426 0.34 9.46 20.47
C ARG A 426 -0.42 10.34 19.51
N LEU A 427 -1.65 10.71 19.88
CA LEU A 427 -2.43 11.65 19.09
C LEU A 427 -2.11 13.05 19.57
N LEU A 428 -1.53 13.88 18.70
CA LEU A 428 -1.44 15.32 18.91
C LEU A 428 -2.41 15.97 17.93
N LEU A 429 -3.33 16.78 18.44
CA LEU A 429 -4.24 17.58 17.64
C LEU A 429 -3.87 19.03 17.91
N GLN A 430 -3.59 19.79 16.85
CA GLN A 430 -3.02 21.12 16.99
C GLN A 430 -4.05 22.18 17.40
N GLU A 431 -5.35 21.86 17.47
CA GLU A 431 -6.41 22.77 17.91
C GLU A 431 -7.55 22.04 18.64
N GLU A 432 -8.17 22.70 19.63
CA GLU A 432 -9.36 22.21 20.37
C GLU A 432 -10.53 21.89 19.43
N ASP A 433 -10.67 22.67 18.35
CA ASP A 433 -11.73 22.56 17.35
C ASP A 433 -11.63 21.24 16.53
N HIS A 434 -10.44 20.62 16.48
CA HIS A 434 -10.23 19.32 15.85
C HIS A 434 -10.67 18.14 16.72
N GLN A 435 -10.71 18.29 18.06
CA GLN A 435 -11.13 17.21 18.96
C GLN A 435 -12.62 16.88 18.78
N GLU A 436 -13.49 17.89 18.76
CA GLU A 436 -14.93 17.70 18.55
C GLU A 436 -15.25 17.14 17.16
N LYS A 437 -14.53 17.60 16.13
CA LYS A 437 -14.72 17.17 14.75
C LYS A 437 -14.18 15.76 14.49
N ILE A 438 -13.13 15.32 15.20
CA ILE A 438 -12.66 13.92 15.19
C ILE A 438 -13.60 13.04 15.98
N ALA A 439 -14.12 13.50 17.12
CA ALA A 439 -15.20 12.81 17.83
C ALA A 439 -16.44 12.66 16.93
N PHE A 440 -16.77 13.66 16.11
CA PHE A 440 -17.84 13.61 15.11
C PHE A 440 -17.53 12.62 13.96
N ALA A 441 -16.32 12.65 13.39
CA ALA A 441 -15.90 11.70 12.35
C ALA A 441 -15.87 10.24 12.86
N LEU A 442 -15.48 10.03 14.12
CA LEU A 442 -15.55 8.74 14.81
C LEU A 442 -16.99 8.32 15.14
N ARG A 443 -17.88 9.26 15.47
CA ARG A 443 -19.32 9.02 15.58
C ARG A 443 -19.93 8.62 14.22
N MET A 444 -19.54 9.27 13.13
CA MET A 444 -19.98 8.94 11.76
C MET A 444 -19.55 7.53 11.32
N LEU A 445 -18.33 7.10 11.67
CA LEU A 445 -17.88 5.72 11.48
C LEU A 445 -18.69 4.70 12.30
N SER A 446 -19.47 5.14 13.28
CA SER A 446 -20.32 4.31 14.14
C SER A 446 -21.81 4.29 13.75
N VAL A 447 -22.23 5.10 12.76
CA VAL A 447 -23.64 5.32 12.41
C VAL A 447 -24.10 4.60 11.14
N ARG A 448 -23.19 4.04 10.32
CA ARG A 448 -23.61 3.20 9.18
C ARG A 448 -23.81 1.75 9.61
N LYS A 449 -24.95 1.52 10.27
CA LYS A 449 -25.62 0.22 10.33
C LYS A 449 -26.23 -0.12 8.96
#